data_AF-A0A1M6LDH5-F1
#
_entry.id   AF-A0A1M6LDH5-F1
#
_cell.length_a   1.000
_cell.length_b   1.000
_cell.length_c   1.000
_cell.angle_alpha   90.00
_cell.angle_beta   90.00
_cell.angle_gamma   90.00
#
_symmetry.space_group_name_H-M   'P 1'
#
loop_
_entity.id
_entity.type
_entity.pdbx_description
1 polymer ?
#
loop_
_entity_poly.entity_id
_entity_poly.type
_entity_poly.pdbx_seq_one_letter_code
_entity_poly.pdbx_strand_id
1 'polypeptide(L)'
;MRHFAGSPPGIFRAFGDSVTLGTAASPITNGYVYLLSTALCRPITNYGTNGDMVPDQTVKIYGINPAYGDISTIMLGVNDERIYGVNATTLGYYRRGLQCLAAYLGLGIKQFGVSSGVYTGTWVNTGVYGLGKSSTTNGSTATFSVNGTTVYLGMIQQDSAPGTFNVLIDGVTVGSYATQTTGLGPTINGVTYGAMLLRFPGLSAGVHSVQIVVTSATGAGNTVYIDWVAGNAQTVKPRVYVSNVIYAQAYTAGGSSANVDSYNAAITSLIAELVADGLNITAVNVNVLNLGVDMDGAYHPLNSGHVKLATAFQSAFV
;
A
#
# COMPACT_ATOMS: atom_id res chain seq x y z
N MET A 1 22.70 22.90 -0.77
CA MET A 1 21.33 22.88 -1.33
C MET A 1 21.45 22.47 -2.79
N ARG A 2 21.28 21.18 -3.13
CA ARG A 2 21.35 20.73 -4.54
C ARG A 2 20.00 21.09 -5.18
N HIS A 3 20.00 22.02 -6.12
CA HIS A 3 18.84 22.31 -6.94
C HIS A 3 18.47 21.05 -7.73
N PHE A 4 17.25 20.54 -7.57
CA PHE A 4 16.65 19.53 -8.46
C PHE A 4 16.30 20.16 -9.82
N ALA A 5 17.27 20.78 -10.50
CA ALA A 5 17.06 21.45 -11.77
C ALA A 5 17.03 20.41 -12.90
N GLY A 6 15.88 20.23 -13.55
CA GLY A 6 15.79 19.55 -14.86
C GLY A 6 14.57 18.68 -15.11
N SER A 7 13.85 18.23 -14.07
CA SER A 7 12.62 17.46 -14.25
C SER A 7 11.39 18.33 -13.94
N PRO A 8 10.28 18.21 -14.70
CA PRO A 8 9.03 18.88 -14.33
C PRO A 8 8.68 18.51 -12.88
N PRO A 9 8.26 19.47 -12.03
CA PRO A 9 8.03 19.20 -10.63
C PRO A 9 6.82 18.29 -10.49
N GLY A 10 7.05 17.00 -10.29
CA GLY A 10 5.98 16.07 -9.92
C GLY A 10 5.33 16.48 -8.60
N ILE A 11 4.17 15.88 -8.30
CA ILE A 11 3.40 16.16 -7.09
C ILE A 11 3.99 15.36 -5.93
N PHE A 12 4.08 15.98 -4.75
CA PHE A 12 4.50 15.33 -3.52
C PHE A 12 3.27 15.06 -2.64
N ARG A 13 3.06 13.80 -2.26
CA ARG A 13 1.98 13.36 -1.36
C ARG A 13 2.53 12.61 -0.14
N ALA A 14 1.87 12.75 1.00
CA ALA A 14 2.16 11.96 2.20
C ALA A 14 0.90 11.20 2.64
N PHE A 15 1.01 9.89 2.79
CA PHE A 15 -0.07 8.98 3.19
C PHE A 15 0.24 8.37 4.55
N GLY A 16 -0.77 8.26 5.40
CA GLY A 16 -0.58 7.70 6.72
C GLY A 16 -1.76 7.93 7.65
N ASP A 17 -1.51 7.71 8.94
CA ASP A 17 -2.53 7.84 9.98
C ASP A 17 -2.47 9.21 10.71
N SER A 18 -2.88 9.22 11.98
CA SER A 18 -2.80 10.38 12.87
C SER A 18 -1.40 10.98 13.02
N VAL A 19 -0.33 10.17 12.93
CA VAL A 19 1.05 10.68 12.99
C VAL A 19 1.36 11.49 11.74
N THR A 20 0.93 11.01 10.58
CA THR A 20 1.06 11.73 9.30
C THR A 20 0.17 12.96 9.25
N LEU A 21 -1.03 12.91 9.82
CA LEU A 21 -1.89 14.08 9.98
C LEU A 21 -1.21 15.20 10.79
N GLY A 22 -0.31 14.86 11.72
CA GLY A 22 0.34 15.80 12.62
C GLY A 22 -0.31 15.89 13.99
N THR A 23 -1.04 14.86 14.43
CA THR A 23 -1.62 14.81 15.77
C THR A 23 -0.52 15.01 16.82
N ALA A 24 -0.86 15.77 17.88
CA ALA A 24 0.03 16.27 18.95
C ALA A 24 1.10 17.30 18.52
N ALA A 25 1.20 17.66 17.23
CA ALA A 25 1.96 18.84 16.84
C ALA A 25 1.16 20.13 17.14
N SER A 26 1.79 21.06 17.84
CA SER A 26 1.18 22.35 18.21
C SER A 26 2.15 23.51 18.01
N PRO A 27 1.87 24.46 17.10
CA PRO A 27 0.80 24.41 16.09
C PRO A 27 0.97 23.24 15.10
N ILE A 28 -0.06 22.95 14.29
CA ILE A 28 -0.04 21.87 13.28
C ILE A 28 1.09 22.02 12.25
N THR A 29 1.61 23.23 12.06
CA THR A 29 2.80 23.51 11.22
C THR A 29 4.08 22.90 11.79
N ASN A 30 4.06 22.38 13.02
CA ASN A 30 5.15 21.57 13.57
C ASN A 30 5.01 20.07 13.22
N GLY A 31 3.95 19.65 12.52
CA GLY A 31 3.80 18.28 12.04
C GLY A 31 4.85 17.93 11.00
N TYR A 32 5.35 16.69 11.01
CA TYR A 32 6.53 16.32 10.22
C TYR A 32 6.35 16.56 8.71
N VAL A 33 5.15 16.38 8.18
CA VAL A 33 4.84 16.61 6.75
C VAL A 33 5.03 18.09 6.39
N TYR A 34 4.60 19.02 7.25
CA TYR A 34 4.79 20.46 7.02
C TYR A 34 6.27 20.84 7.13
N LEU A 35 6.97 20.32 8.14
CA LEU A 35 8.40 20.56 8.32
C LEU A 35 9.20 20.04 7.11
N LEU A 36 8.87 18.85 6.63
CA LEU A 36 9.47 18.26 5.42
C LEU A 36 9.18 19.11 4.17
N SER A 37 7.93 19.54 4.00
CA SER A 37 7.52 20.45 2.91
C SER A 37 8.36 21.73 2.90
N THR A 38 8.61 22.31 4.08
CA THR A 38 9.41 23.53 4.25
C THR A 38 10.89 23.25 3.93
N ALA A 39 11.46 22.19 4.50
CA ALA A 39 12.86 21.81 4.32
C ALA A 39 13.21 21.49 2.86
N LEU A 40 12.27 20.90 2.12
CA LEU A 40 12.44 20.59 0.69
C LEU A 40 12.02 21.74 -0.24
N CYS A 41 11.46 22.83 0.32
CA CYS A 41 10.87 23.94 -0.45
C CYS A 41 9.88 23.45 -1.52
N ARG A 42 9.06 22.44 -1.18
CA ARG A 42 8.08 21.82 -2.07
C ARG A 42 6.79 21.56 -1.32
N PRO A 43 5.62 22.00 -1.82
CA PRO A 43 4.33 21.68 -1.21
C PRO A 43 4.12 20.16 -1.16
N ILE A 44 3.65 19.67 -0.01
CA ILE A 44 3.26 18.27 0.18
C ILE A 44 1.78 18.20 0.51
N THR A 45 1.00 17.46 -0.27
CA THR A 45 -0.39 17.15 0.06
C THR A 45 -0.43 16.08 1.14
N ASN A 46 -0.96 16.41 2.32
CA ASN A 46 -1.08 15.51 3.44
C ASN A 46 -2.42 14.75 3.41
N TYR A 47 -2.37 13.44 3.21
CA TYR A 47 -3.52 12.51 3.25
C TYR A 47 -3.63 11.73 4.57
N GLY A 48 -2.85 12.13 5.59
CA GLY A 48 -2.95 11.62 6.94
C GLY A 48 -4.36 11.74 7.50
N THR A 49 -4.86 10.72 8.18
CA THR A 49 -6.18 10.76 8.83
C THR A 49 -6.16 9.93 10.11
N ASN A 50 -6.85 10.42 11.14
CA ASN A 50 -6.92 9.72 12.42
C ASN A 50 -7.52 8.33 12.26
N GLY A 51 -6.92 7.36 12.94
CA GLY A 51 -7.41 5.97 12.95
C GLY A 51 -7.12 5.17 11.68
N ASP A 52 -6.64 5.80 10.60
CA ASP A 52 -6.40 5.09 9.35
C ASP A 52 -5.40 3.95 9.53
N MET A 53 -5.76 2.82 8.92
CA MET A 53 -4.97 1.63 8.72
C MET A 53 -4.70 1.49 7.21
N VAL A 54 -3.95 0.47 6.81
CA VAL A 54 -3.67 0.18 5.39
C VAL A 54 -4.95 0.13 4.52
N PRO A 55 -6.04 -0.55 4.93
CA PRO A 55 -7.25 -0.60 4.12
C PRO A 55 -7.88 0.77 3.88
N ASP A 56 -7.90 1.64 4.90
CA ASP A 56 -8.53 2.98 4.84
C ASP A 56 -7.82 3.91 3.85
N GLN A 57 -6.50 3.80 3.72
CA GLN A 57 -5.71 4.60 2.79
C GLN A 57 -5.84 4.16 1.33
N THR A 58 -6.41 2.98 1.07
CA THR A 58 -6.52 2.42 -0.28
C THR A 58 -7.26 3.36 -1.23
N VAL A 59 -8.43 3.88 -0.82
CA VAL A 59 -9.23 4.77 -1.67
C VAL A 59 -8.49 6.07 -2.02
N LYS A 60 -7.70 6.60 -1.10
CA LYS A 60 -6.92 7.83 -1.29
C LYS A 60 -5.78 7.61 -2.27
N ILE A 61 -5.06 6.50 -2.13
CA ILE A 61 -3.92 6.14 -2.99
C ILE A 61 -4.40 5.75 -4.39
N TYR A 62 -5.47 4.96 -4.49
CA TYR A 62 -6.06 4.56 -5.77
C TYR A 62 -6.71 5.71 -6.54
N GLY A 63 -7.05 6.81 -5.85
CA GLY A 63 -7.48 8.06 -6.48
C GLY A 63 -6.35 8.85 -7.15
N ILE A 64 -5.10 8.42 -7.04
CA ILE A 64 -3.94 9.08 -7.65
C ILE A 64 -3.55 8.38 -8.95
N ASN A 65 -3.17 9.17 -9.97
CA ASN A 65 -2.47 8.66 -11.15
C ASN A 65 -0.98 9.00 -11.03
N PRO A 66 -0.11 8.08 -10.57
CA PRO A 66 1.31 8.37 -10.35
C PRO A 66 2.02 8.71 -11.66
N ALA A 67 2.69 9.86 -11.69
CA ALA A 67 3.38 10.36 -12.88
C ALA A 67 4.90 10.47 -12.68
N TYR A 68 5.63 10.69 -13.78
CA TYR A 68 7.07 10.90 -13.72
C TYR A 68 7.41 12.10 -12.83
N GLY A 69 8.36 11.93 -11.91
CA GLY A 69 8.78 12.97 -10.96
C GLY A 69 7.94 13.05 -9.68
N ASP A 70 6.79 12.36 -9.60
CA ASP A 70 5.99 12.28 -8.38
C ASP A 70 6.78 11.63 -7.24
N ILE A 71 6.46 12.08 -6.03
CA ILE A 71 7.01 11.56 -4.79
C ILE A 71 5.83 11.23 -3.87
N SER A 72 5.85 10.03 -3.30
CA SER A 72 4.90 9.63 -2.25
C SER A 72 5.64 9.14 -1.02
N THR A 73 5.21 9.55 0.17
CA THR A 73 5.61 8.91 1.43
C THR A 73 4.45 8.10 1.98
N ILE A 74 4.73 6.94 2.58
CA ILE A 74 3.76 6.12 3.31
C ILE A 74 4.32 5.89 4.73
N MET A 75 3.55 6.29 5.74
CA MET A 75 3.80 5.97 7.14
C MET A 75 2.52 5.41 7.76
N LEU A 76 2.40 4.07 7.73
CA LEU A 76 1.27 3.29 8.18
C LEU A 76 1.74 2.10 9.01
N GLY A 77 0.90 1.62 9.92
CA GLY A 77 1.16 0.43 10.71
C GLY A 77 0.96 0.61 12.21
N VAL A 78 0.93 1.86 12.73
CA VAL A 78 0.67 2.11 14.17
C VAL A 78 -0.73 1.63 14.54
N ASN A 79 -1.73 1.98 13.74
CA ASN A 79 -3.09 1.49 13.96
C ASN A 79 -3.24 0.01 13.58
N ASP A 80 -2.56 -0.45 12.54
CA ASP A 80 -2.62 -1.85 12.10
C ASP A 80 -2.09 -2.79 13.19
N GLU A 81 -0.88 -2.58 13.70
CA GLU A 81 -0.28 -3.44 14.73
C GLU A 81 -1.09 -3.43 16.04
N ARG A 82 -1.67 -2.27 16.38
CA ARG A 82 -2.49 -2.07 17.56
C ARG A 82 -3.78 -2.89 17.52
N ILE A 83 -4.45 -2.94 16.36
CA ILE A 83 -5.75 -3.59 16.19
C ILE A 83 -5.60 -5.06 15.81
N TYR A 84 -4.65 -5.37 14.93
CA TYR A 84 -4.47 -6.71 14.37
C TYR A 84 -3.52 -7.60 15.18
N GLY A 85 -2.70 -7.02 16.04
CA GLY A 85 -1.68 -7.76 16.78
C GLY A 85 -0.66 -8.43 15.85
N VAL A 86 -0.03 -9.52 16.34
CA VAL A 86 0.98 -10.32 15.61
C VAL A 86 0.42 -11.62 15.03
N ASN A 87 -0.91 -11.75 14.91
CA ASN A 87 -1.48 -12.93 14.26
C ASN A 87 -0.95 -13.00 12.82
N ALA A 88 -0.36 -14.13 12.44
CA ALA A 88 0.27 -14.31 11.13
C ALA A 88 -0.69 -13.99 9.97
N THR A 89 -1.97 -14.27 10.15
CA THR A 89 -3.03 -14.02 9.18
C THR A 89 -3.25 -12.51 8.97
N THR A 90 -3.43 -11.74 10.04
CA THR A 90 -3.69 -10.29 9.95
C THR A 90 -2.45 -9.49 9.58
N LEU A 91 -1.26 -9.90 10.07
CA LEU A 91 0.02 -9.38 9.59
C LEU A 91 0.20 -9.64 8.08
N GLY A 92 -0.25 -10.79 7.59
CA GLY A 92 -0.29 -11.10 6.16
C GLY A 92 -1.19 -10.16 5.37
N TYR A 93 -2.37 -9.79 5.90
CA TYR A 93 -3.27 -8.81 5.28
C TYR A 93 -2.64 -7.43 5.22
N TYR A 94 -2.05 -6.96 6.33
CA TYR A 94 -1.30 -5.71 6.39
C TYR A 94 -0.20 -5.69 5.34
N ARG A 95 0.65 -6.73 5.31
CA ARG A 95 1.78 -6.82 4.39
C ARG A 95 1.33 -6.77 2.93
N ARG A 96 0.32 -7.57 2.54
CA ARG A 96 -0.18 -7.58 1.15
C ARG A 96 -0.83 -6.27 0.77
N GLY A 97 -1.55 -5.63 1.69
CA GLY A 97 -2.15 -4.32 1.47
C GLY A 97 -1.09 -3.24 1.29
N LEU A 98 -0.14 -3.12 2.22
CA LEU A 98 0.92 -2.13 2.14
C LEU A 98 1.80 -2.32 0.88
N GLN A 99 2.11 -3.58 0.54
CA GLN A 99 2.81 -3.90 -0.70
C GLN A 99 2.02 -3.46 -1.93
N CYS A 100 0.69 -3.62 -1.92
CA CYS A 100 -0.20 -3.14 -2.98
C CYS A 100 -0.14 -1.62 -3.13
N LEU A 101 -0.25 -0.89 -2.01
CA LEU A 101 -0.20 0.58 -2.00
C LEU A 101 1.14 1.11 -2.50
N ALA A 102 2.25 0.54 -2.02
CA ALA A 102 3.59 0.92 -2.44
C ALA A 102 3.84 0.60 -3.94
N ALA A 103 3.43 -0.58 -4.40
CA ALA A 103 3.53 -0.95 -5.82
C ALA A 103 2.66 -0.04 -6.70
N TYR A 104 1.42 0.24 -6.30
CA TYR A 104 0.51 1.10 -7.05
C TYR A 104 1.12 2.48 -7.32
N LEU A 105 1.75 3.08 -6.29
CA LEU A 105 2.42 4.38 -6.37
C LEU A 105 3.75 4.30 -7.14
N GLY A 106 4.46 3.17 -7.08
CA GLY A 106 5.75 2.95 -7.76
C GLY A 106 5.63 2.56 -9.24
N LEU A 107 4.43 2.23 -9.72
CA LEU A 107 4.15 1.83 -11.10
C LEU A 107 3.37 2.95 -11.82
N GLY A 108 3.96 3.57 -12.84
CA GLY A 108 3.25 4.63 -13.59
C GLY A 108 2.17 4.12 -14.55
N ILE A 109 2.31 2.90 -15.08
CA ILE A 109 1.39 2.30 -16.05
C ILE A 109 0.74 1.06 -15.45
N LYS A 110 -0.60 1.08 -15.40
CA LYS A 110 -1.45 0.00 -14.88
C LYS A 110 -2.63 -0.20 -15.83
N GLN A 111 -3.07 -1.44 -15.98
CA GLN A 111 -4.31 -1.80 -16.65
C GLN A 111 -5.40 -1.96 -15.59
N PHE A 112 -6.44 -1.13 -15.63
CA PHE A 112 -7.52 -1.16 -14.63
C PHE A 112 -8.64 -2.10 -15.05
N GLY A 113 -9.22 -2.84 -14.11
CA GLY A 113 -10.26 -3.82 -14.40
C GLY A 113 -11.48 -3.22 -15.11
N VAL A 114 -11.88 -1.99 -14.79
CA VAL A 114 -13.02 -1.32 -15.45
C VAL A 114 -12.81 -1.04 -16.94
N SER A 115 -11.56 -0.89 -17.40
CA SER A 115 -11.25 -0.31 -18.71
C SER A 115 -10.26 -1.13 -19.55
N SER A 116 -9.67 -2.19 -19.01
CA SER A 116 -8.63 -2.98 -19.64
C SER A 116 -8.91 -4.48 -19.50
N GLY A 117 -8.26 -5.29 -20.33
CA GLY A 117 -8.38 -6.75 -20.30
C GLY A 117 -9.52 -7.29 -21.16
N VAL A 118 -9.46 -8.60 -21.43
CA VAL A 118 -10.48 -9.37 -22.16
C VAL A 118 -11.21 -10.27 -21.18
N TYR A 119 -12.53 -10.16 -21.14
CA TYR A 119 -13.38 -10.85 -20.16
C TYR A 119 -14.27 -11.88 -20.83
N THR A 120 -14.41 -13.05 -20.21
CA THR A 120 -15.43 -14.05 -20.54
C THR A 120 -16.24 -14.41 -19.30
N GLY A 121 -17.49 -14.82 -19.50
CA GLY A 121 -18.44 -15.02 -18.40
C GLY A 121 -18.97 -13.69 -17.85
N THR A 122 -19.32 -13.69 -16.56
CA THR A 122 -19.98 -12.53 -15.93
C THR A 122 -18.97 -11.70 -15.17
N TRP A 123 -18.79 -10.44 -15.57
CA TRP A 123 -18.00 -9.45 -14.85
C TRP A 123 -18.77 -8.14 -14.77
N VAL A 124 -18.78 -7.52 -13.60
CA VAL A 124 -19.44 -6.22 -13.36
C VAL A 124 -18.42 -5.22 -12.83
N ASN A 125 -18.59 -3.93 -13.14
CA ASN A 125 -17.78 -2.90 -12.52
C ASN A 125 -18.08 -2.86 -11.03
N THR A 126 -17.05 -2.91 -10.18
CA THR A 126 -17.25 -2.74 -8.75
C THR A 126 -17.36 -1.25 -8.41
N GLY A 127 -18.25 -0.90 -7.48
CA GLY A 127 -18.27 0.44 -6.89
C GLY A 127 -17.11 0.69 -5.93
N VAL A 128 -16.41 -0.37 -5.50
CA VAL A 128 -15.28 -0.27 -4.58
C VAL A 128 -14.07 0.30 -5.33
N TYR A 129 -13.55 1.43 -4.83
CA TYR A 129 -12.43 2.21 -5.39
C TYR A 129 -12.60 2.73 -6.84
N GLY A 130 -13.65 2.33 -7.57
CA GLY A 130 -14.01 2.86 -8.89
C GLY A 130 -13.12 2.44 -10.06
N LEU A 131 -12.24 1.45 -9.88
CA LEU A 131 -11.25 1.04 -10.89
C LEU A 131 -11.26 -0.45 -11.24
N GLY A 132 -11.96 -1.28 -10.47
CA GLY A 132 -11.98 -2.72 -10.66
C GLY A 132 -13.24 -3.30 -11.30
N LYS A 133 -13.17 -4.59 -11.61
CA LYS A 133 -14.34 -5.44 -11.87
C LYS A 133 -14.42 -6.58 -10.86
N SER A 134 -15.62 -7.11 -10.67
CA SER A 134 -15.84 -8.30 -9.87
C SER A 134 -16.61 -9.37 -10.64
N SER A 135 -16.41 -10.62 -10.21
CA SER A 135 -17.16 -11.77 -10.67
C SER A 135 -17.47 -12.70 -9.52
N THR A 136 -18.63 -13.34 -9.61
CA THR A 136 -19.13 -14.35 -8.68
C THR A 136 -19.49 -15.65 -9.41
N THR A 137 -19.10 -15.78 -10.69
CA THR A 137 -19.54 -16.89 -11.55
C THR A 137 -18.35 -17.78 -11.89
N ASN A 138 -18.45 -19.05 -11.49
CA ASN A 138 -17.44 -20.07 -11.78
C ASN A 138 -17.11 -20.13 -13.27
N GLY A 139 -15.83 -20.23 -13.61
CA GLY A 139 -15.35 -20.29 -15.00
C GLY A 139 -15.26 -18.94 -15.70
N SER A 140 -15.68 -17.84 -15.07
CA SER A 140 -15.43 -16.50 -15.63
C SER A 140 -13.93 -16.23 -15.69
N THR A 141 -13.47 -15.64 -16.79
CA THR A 141 -12.05 -15.33 -16.97
C THR A 141 -11.82 -13.85 -17.24
N ALA A 142 -10.66 -13.35 -16.82
CA ALA A 142 -10.16 -12.03 -17.17
C ALA A 142 -8.70 -12.17 -17.61
N THR A 143 -8.36 -11.69 -18.80
CA THR A 143 -7.02 -11.80 -19.38
C THR A 143 -6.43 -10.43 -19.66
N PHE A 144 -5.20 -10.22 -19.21
CA PHE A 144 -4.43 -8.98 -19.36
C PHE A 144 -3.09 -9.27 -20.02
N SER A 145 -2.47 -8.24 -20.60
CA SER A 145 -1.14 -8.36 -21.20
C SER A 145 -0.23 -7.29 -20.61
N VAL A 146 0.84 -7.70 -19.93
CA VAL A 146 1.75 -6.79 -19.24
C VAL A 146 3.20 -7.12 -19.57
N ASN A 147 4.09 -6.14 -19.47
CA ASN A 147 5.50 -6.30 -19.84
C ASN A 147 6.41 -6.26 -18.60
N GLY A 148 7.39 -7.15 -18.51
CA GLY A 148 8.36 -7.16 -17.43
C GLY A 148 8.96 -8.53 -17.14
N THR A 149 9.69 -8.61 -16.03
CA THR A 149 10.14 -9.85 -15.39
C THR A 149 9.34 -10.16 -14.13
N THR A 150 8.41 -9.28 -13.76
CA THR A 150 7.52 -9.42 -12.61
C THR A 150 6.13 -8.91 -12.97
N VAL A 151 5.12 -9.71 -12.63
CA VAL A 151 3.70 -9.36 -12.74
C VAL A 151 3.14 -8.99 -11.38
N TYR A 152 2.31 -7.95 -11.35
CA TYR A 152 1.55 -7.48 -10.21
C TYR A 152 0.06 -7.54 -10.52
N LEU A 153 -0.71 -8.15 -9.62
CA LEU A 153 -2.16 -8.22 -9.67
C LEU A 153 -2.72 -7.60 -8.39
N GLY A 154 -3.26 -6.39 -8.51
CA GLY A 154 -3.97 -5.68 -7.46
C GLY A 154 -5.43 -6.13 -7.40
N MET A 155 -5.87 -6.49 -6.19
CA MET A 155 -7.19 -7.05 -5.92
C MET A 155 -7.75 -6.49 -4.61
N ILE A 156 -9.01 -6.80 -4.33
CA ILE A 156 -9.65 -6.53 -3.04
C ILE A 156 -9.64 -7.81 -2.22
N GLN A 157 -9.20 -7.70 -0.97
CA GLN A 157 -9.31 -8.73 0.05
C GLN A 157 -10.44 -8.33 1.04
N GLN A 158 -11.29 -9.28 1.41
CA GLN A 158 -12.47 -9.06 2.26
C GLN A 158 -12.85 -10.30 3.06
N ASP A 159 -13.53 -10.10 4.19
CA ASP A 159 -13.94 -11.19 5.10
C ASP A 159 -15.31 -11.77 4.71
N SER A 160 -16.24 -10.94 4.26
CA SER A 160 -17.67 -11.28 4.21
C SER A 160 -18.12 -12.13 3.02
N ALA A 161 -17.39 -12.13 1.89
CA ALA A 161 -17.81 -12.81 0.67
C ALA A 161 -16.62 -13.25 -0.22
N PRO A 162 -15.68 -14.05 0.31
CA PRO A 162 -14.45 -14.36 -0.40
C PRO A 162 -14.66 -15.32 -1.58
N GLY A 163 -14.17 -14.94 -2.75
CA GLY A 163 -14.08 -15.80 -3.92
C GLY A 163 -12.71 -16.47 -4.03
N THR A 164 -12.67 -17.60 -4.74
CA THR A 164 -11.42 -18.30 -5.09
C THR A 164 -11.20 -18.26 -6.59
N PHE A 165 -9.93 -18.25 -6.99
CA PHE A 165 -9.54 -18.14 -8.39
C PHE A 165 -8.15 -18.75 -8.62
N ASN A 166 -7.88 -19.12 -9.86
CA ASN A 166 -6.55 -19.48 -10.32
C ASN A 166 -5.95 -18.30 -11.08
N VAL A 167 -4.63 -18.19 -11.03
CA VAL A 167 -3.87 -17.29 -11.90
C VAL A 167 -3.00 -18.15 -12.82
N LEU A 168 -3.05 -17.82 -14.10
CA LEU A 168 -2.19 -18.38 -15.13
C LEU A 168 -1.34 -17.25 -15.72
N ILE A 169 -0.05 -17.52 -15.93
CA ILE A 169 0.86 -16.64 -16.65
C ILE A 169 1.37 -17.43 -17.86
N ASP A 170 1.18 -16.88 -19.05
CA ASP A 170 1.51 -17.51 -20.34
C ASP A 170 0.91 -18.91 -20.50
N GLY A 171 -0.32 -19.08 -19.99
CA GLY A 171 -1.05 -20.35 -20.02
C GLY A 171 -0.61 -21.36 -18.95
N VAL A 172 0.37 -21.04 -18.10
CA VAL A 172 0.83 -21.89 -17.00
C VAL A 172 0.20 -21.45 -15.69
N THR A 173 -0.48 -22.36 -14.98
CA THR A 173 -1.02 -22.08 -13.64
C THR A 173 0.12 -21.79 -12.66
N VAL A 174 0.14 -20.58 -12.11
CA VAL A 174 1.14 -20.14 -11.12
C VAL A 174 0.63 -20.27 -9.68
N GLY A 175 -0.68 -20.43 -9.49
CA GLY A 175 -1.26 -20.71 -8.17
C GLY A 175 -2.78 -20.60 -8.12
N SER A 176 -3.33 -21.02 -6.97
CA SER A 176 -4.73 -20.80 -6.59
C SER A 176 -4.77 -19.88 -5.37
N TYR A 177 -5.68 -18.92 -5.40
CA TYR A 177 -5.74 -17.81 -4.46
C TYR A 177 -7.19 -17.54 -4.05
N ALA A 178 -7.34 -16.77 -2.97
CA ALA A 178 -8.63 -16.34 -2.47
C ALA A 178 -8.61 -14.84 -2.16
N THR A 179 -9.76 -14.18 -2.27
CA THR A 179 -9.96 -12.82 -1.75
C THR A 179 -10.27 -12.81 -0.25
N GLN A 180 -10.12 -13.95 0.43
CA GLN A 180 -10.49 -14.13 1.84
C GLN A 180 -9.57 -13.41 2.82
N THR A 181 -10.21 -12.75 3.78
CA THR A 181 -9.54 -12.21 4.96
C THR A 181 -10.19 -12.60 6.29
N THR A 182 -10.28 -13.90 6.58
CA THR A 182 -10.76 -14.38 7.89
C THR A 182 -10.05 -13.67 9.03
N GLY A 183 -10.82 -12.98 9.87
CA GLY A 183 -10.30 -12.28 11.06
C GLY A 183 -9.73 -10.89 10.81
N LEU A 184 -9.93 -10.28 9.62
CA LEU A 184 -9.59 -8.88 9.39
C LEU A 184 -10.40 -7.95 10.29
N GLY A 185 -11.69 -8.25 10.50
CA GLY A 185 -12.61 -7.35 11.20
C GLY A 185 -12.70 -5.96 10.54
N PRO A 186 -13.48 -5.03 11.12
CA PRO A 186 -13.45 -3.64 10.69
C PRO A 186 -12.14 -2.98 11.12
N THR A 187 -11.61 -2.09 10.28
CA THR A 187 -10.62 -1.08 10.70
C THR A 187 -11.22 -0.18 11.78
N ILE A 188 -10.41 0.66 12.43
CA ILE A 188 -10.90 1.69 13.36
C ILE A 188 -11.93 2.60 12.69
N ASN A 189 -11.79 2.83 11.39
CA ASN A 189 -12.68 3.66 10.60
C ASN A 189 -13.81 2.86 9.92
N GLY A 190 -14.02 1.60 10.31
CA GLY A 190 -15.17 0.79 9.93
C GLY A 190 -15.06 0.09 8.57
N VAL A 191 -13.89 0.14 7.92
CA VAL A 191 -13.66 -0.52 6.63
C VAL A 191 -13.42 -2.02 6.84
N THR A 192 -14.12 -2.87 6.09
CA THR A 192 -14.08 -4.34 6.24
C THR A 192 -13.42 -5.07 5.05
N TYR A 193 -12.75 -4.32 4.18
CA TYR A 193 -12.06 -4.79 2.99
C TYR A 193 -10.83 -3.93 2.72
N GLY A 194 -9.83 -4.43 1.99
CA GLY A 194 -8.64 -3.64 1.67
C GLY A 194 -7.99 -4.06 0.37
N ALA A 195 -6.97 -3.31 -0.07
CA ALA A 195 -6.12 -3.75 -1.16
C ALA A 195 -5.35 -5.03 -0.80
N MET A 196 -5.09 -5.86 -1.81
CA MET A 196 -4.20 -7.00 -1.76
C MET A 196 -3.38 -7.04 -3.05
N LEU A 197 -2.08 -7.32 -2.91
CA LEU A 197 -1.21 -7.59 -4.05
C LEU A 197 -0.88 -9.08 -4.14
N LEU A 198 -1.03 -9.63 -5.33
CA LEU A 198 -0.32 -10.84 -5.75
C LEU A 198 0.86 -10.44 -6.64
N ARG A 199 2.04 -10.95 -6.33
CA ARG A 199 3.31 -10.63 -7.00
C ARG A 199 3.94 -11.91 -7.53
N PHE A 200 4.29 -11.90 -8.82
CA PHE A 200 4.84 -13.06 -9.53
C PHE A 200 6.19 -12.67 -10.17
N PRO A 201 7.30 -12.79 -9.43
CA PRO A 201 8.65 -12.44 -9.92
C PRO A 201 9.28 -13.60 -10.72
N GLY A 202 10.47 -13.35 -11.27
CA GLY A 202 11.30 -14.41 -11.87
C GLY A 202 10.86 -14.87 -13.26
N LEU A 203 10.06 -14.06 -13.94
CA LEU A 203 9.66 -14.32 -15.32
C LEU A 203 10.79 -13.88 -16.28
N SER A 204 10.78 -14.44 -17.49
CA SER A 204 11.64 -13.94 -18.58
C SER A 204 11.28 -12.49 -18.91
N ALA A 205 12.22 -11.72 -19.45
CA ALA A 205 11.88 -10.36 -19.88
C ALA A 205 10.96 -10.42 -21.11
N GLY A 206 9.78 -9.80 -21.03
CA GLY A 206 8.89 -9.68 -22.18
C GLY A 206 7.44 -9.41 -21.80
N VAL A 207 6.59 -9.53 -22.82
CA VAL A 207 5.14 -9.43 -22.65
C VAL A 207 4.60 -10.77 -22.17
N HIS A 208 3.87 -10.74 -21.06
CA HIS A 208 3.20 -11.88 -20.46
C HIS A 208 1.69 -11.76 -20.55
N SER A 209 1.03 -12.87 -20.82
CA SER A 209 -0.42 -13.00 -20.71
C SER A 209 -0.79 -13.44 -19.29
N VAL A 210 -1.56 -12.62 -18.58
CA VAL A 210 -2.01 -12.89 -17.21
C VAL A 210 -3.49 -13.19 -17.24
N GLN A 211 -3.87 -14.42 -16.94
CA GLN A 211 -5.26 -14.86 -16.92
C GLN A 211 -5.69 -15.21 -15.49
N ILE A 212 -6.82 -14.63 -15.07
CA ILE A 212 -7.52 -14.95 -13.83
C ILE A 212 -8.72 -15.82 -14.20
N VAL A 213 -8.91 -16.94 -13.51
CA VAL A 213 -10.06 -17.85 -13.70
C VAL A 213 -10.77 -18.03 -12.37
N VAL A 214 -12.05 -17.62 -12.28
CA VAL A 214 -12.85 -17.79 -11.07
C VAL A 214 -13.14 -19.28 -10.85
N THR A 215 -12.78 -19.80 -9.69
CA THR A 215 -12.94 -21.23 -9.33
C THR A 215 -13.93 -21.47 -8.19
N SER A 216 -14.31 -20.43 -7.45
CA SER A 216 -15.37 -20.55 -6.45
C SER A 216 -16.72 -20.88 -7.09
N ALA A 217 -17.62 -21.52 -6.34
CA ALA A 217 -18.97 -21.81 -6.79
C ALA A 217 -19.73 -20.51 -7.15
N THR A 218 -20.66 -20.59 -8.09
CA THR A 218 -21.44 -19.43 -8.51
C THR A 218 -22.33 -18.91 -7.39
N GLY A 219 -22.22 -17.63 -7.02
CA GLY A 219 -23.07 -16.99 -6.02
C GLY A 219 -22.49 -15.73 -5.37
N ALA A 220 -23.36 -14.86 -4.84
CA ALA A 220 -22.98 -13.56 -4.29
C ALA A 220 -21.97 -13.60 -3.12
N GLY A 221 -21.86 -14.75 -2.44
CA GLY A 221 -20.90 -14.96 -1.34
C GLY A 221 -19.47 -15.27 -1.77
N ASN A 222 -19.18 -15.35 -3.08
CA ASN A 222 -17.91 -15.82 -3.62
C ASN A 222 -17.31 -14.80 -4.60
N THR A 223 -17.02 -13.59 -4.12
CA THR A 223 -16.64 -12.49 -5.01
C THR A 223 -15.13 -12.41 -5.23
N VAL A 224 -14.72 -12.51 -6.49
CA VAL A 224 -13.36 -12.24 -6.95
C VAL A 224 -13.31 -10.82 -7.53
N TYR A 225 -12.39 -9.99 -7.06
CA TYR A 225 -12.19 -8.63 -7.56
C TYR A 225 -10.85 -8.51 -8.28
N ILE A 226 -10.84 -7.78 -9.40
CA ILE A 226 -9.62 -7.39 -10.10
C ILE A 226 -9.64 -5.88 -10.19
N ASP A 227 -8.73 -5.24 -9.46
CA ASP A 227 -8.60 -3.80 -9.43
C ASP A 227 -7.69 -3.33 -10.57
N TRP A 228 -6.47 -3.87 -10.62
CA TRP A 228 -5.48 -3.49 -11.62
C TRP A 228 -4.44 -4.59 -11.85
N VAL A 229 -3.82 -4.56 -13.03
CA VAL A 229 -2.69 -5.44 -13.39
C VAL A 229 -1.56 -4.60 -13.97
N ALA A 230 -0.33 -4.94 -13.64
CA ALA A 230 0.85 -4.27 -14.17
C ALA A 230 2.05 -5.23 -14.26
N GLY A 231 3.03 -4.87 -15.09
CA GLY A 231 4.35 -5.48 -15.08
C GLY A 231 5.41 -4.47 -14.64
N ASN A 232 6.59 -4.93 -14.23
CA ASN A 232 7.66 -4.04 -13.75
C ASN A 232 8.47 -3.34 -14.88
N ALA A 233 8.28 -3.68 -16.15
CA ALA A 233 8.88 -2.92 -17.26
C ALA A 233 8.12 -1.60 -17.46
N GLN A 234 8.50 -0.61 -16.67
CA GLN A 234 7.86 0.70 -16.59
C GLN A 234 8.77 1.78 -17.14
N THR A 235 8.23 2.65 -18.00
CA THR A 235 8.91 3.89 -18.43
C THR A 235 8.77 5.00 -17.37
N VAL A 236 7.76 4.89 -16.49
CA VAL A 236 7.49 5.83 -15.41
C VAL A 236 7.58 5.10 -14.08
N LYS A 237 8.59 5.48 -13.27
CA LYS A 237 8.86 4.91 -11.94
C LYS A 237 8.90 6.01 -10.88
N PRO A 238 7.74 6.46 -10.38
CA PRO A 238 7.66 7.47 -9.32
C PRO A 238 8.41 7.00 -8.06
N ARG A 239 8.85 7.95 -7.24
CA ARG A 239 9.56 7.64 -6.00
C ARG A 239 8.57 7.38 -4.88
N VAL A 240 8.75 6.27 -4.17
CA VAL A 240 7.95 5.94 -2.98
C VAL A 240 8.86 5.74 -1.79
N TYR A 241 8.56 6.40 -0.69
CA TYR A 241 9.28 6.31 0.56
C TYR A 241 8.37 5.64 1.59
N VAL A 242 8.73 4.47 2.06
CA VAL A 242 7.92 3.70 3.02
C VAL A 242 8.65 3.67 4.34
N SER A 243 8.04 4.21 5.39
CA SER A 243 8.63 4.17 6.72
C SER A 243 8.35 2.84 7.42
N ASN A 244 9.20 2.51 8.39
CA ASN A 244 8.81 1.55 9.42
C ASN A 244 7.77 2.15 10.39
N VAL A 245 7.22 1.31 11.27
CA VAL A 245 6.32 1.68 12.37
C VAL A 245 7.14 2.22 13.54
N ILE A 246 6.71 3.36 14.09
CA ILE A 246 7.31 3.93 15.31
C ILE A 246 6.97 3.09 16.55
N TYR A 247 7.89 3.01 17.50
CA TYR A 247 7.54 2.50 18.84
C TYR A 247 6.67 3.51 19.60
N ALA A 248 5.77 2.98 20.43
CA ALA A 248 4.92 3.74 21.33
C ALA A 248 5.62 3.95 22.68
N GLN A 249 5.35 5.06 23.37
CA GLN A 249 5.79 5.24 24.77
C GLN A 249 5.12 4.20 25.69
N ALA A 250 3.85 3.92 25.42
CA ALA A 250 3.06 2.89 26.07
C ALA A 250 1.99 2.37 25.11
N TYR A 251 1.63 1.09 25.21
CA TYR A 251 0.66 0.42 24.33
C TYR A 251 -0.73 0.32 24.98
N THR A 252 -1.26 1.45 25.48
CA THR A 252 -2.48 1.47 26.32
C THR A 252 -3.77 1.12 25.58
N ALA A 253 -3.78 1.24 24.25
CA ALA A 253 -4.93 0.92 23.41
C ALA A 253 -4.70 -0.31 22.52
N GLY A 254 -3.77 -1.19 22.92
CA GLY A 254 -3.35 -2.37 22.18
C GLY A 254 -1.95 -2.20 21.56
N GLY A 255 -1.43 -3.30 21.00
CA GLY A 255 -0.09 -3.33 20.43
C GLY A 255 0.99 -3.79 21.41
N SER A 256 2.22 -3.89 20.91
CA SER A 256 3.42 -4.12 21.74
C SER A 256 4.70 -3.82 20.96
N SER A 257 5.85 -3.70 21.63
CA SER A 257 7.13 -3.59 20.93
C SER A 257 7.39 -4.79 20.01
N ALA A 258 6.99 -6.00 20.42
CA ALA A 258 7.12 -7.20 19.59
C ALA A 258 6.20 -7.18 18.36
N ASN A 259 5.04 -6.50 18.46
CA ASN A 259 4.19 -6.24 17.31
C ASN A 259 4.91 -5.30 16.34
N VAL A 260 5.40 -4.16 16.84
CA VAL A 260 6.16 -3.19 16.03
C VAL A 260 7.34 -3.87 15.33
N ASP A 261 8.10 -4.73 16.02
CA ASP A 261 9.21 -5.50 15.44
C ASP A 261 8.74 -6.39 14.28
N SER A 262 7.63 -7.10 14.46
CA SER A 262 7.07 -8.01 13.45
C SER A 262 6.58 -7.25 12.21
N TYR A 263 5.95 -6.09 12.40
CA TYR A 263 5.51 -5.22 11.31
C TYR A 263 6.70 -4.60 10.59
N ASN A 264 7.72 -4.14 11.32
CA ASN A 264 8.93 -3.58 10.75
C ASN A 264 9.73 -4.59 9.93
N ALA A 265 9.75 -5.86 10.37
CA ALA A 265 10.31 -6.96 9.58
C ALA A 265 9.51 -7.19 8.28
N ALA A 266 8.18 -7.18 8.35
CA ALA A 266 7.32 -7.32 7.16
C ALA A 266 7.48 -6.16 6.17
N ILE A 267 7.58 -4.91 6.66
CA ILE A 267 7.85 -3.71 5.86
C ILE A 267 9.22 -3.81 5.20
N THR A 268 10.26 -4.21 5.93
CA THR A 268 11.61 -4.37 5.38
C THR A 268 11.62 -5.41 4.27
N SER A 269 10.98 -6.56 4.49
CA SER A 269 10.87 -7.63 3.50
C SER A 269 10.13 -7.18 2.23
N LEU A 270 8.96 -6.53 2.36
CA LEU A 270 8.19 -6.12 1.18
C LEU A 270 8.90 -5.01 0.39
N ILE A 271 9.61 -4.09 1.05
CA ILE A 271 10.40 -3.06 0.37
C ILE A 271 11.52 -3.73 -0.43
N ALA A 272 12.25 -4.67 0.19
CA ALA A 272 13.30 -5.41 -0.49
C ALA A 272 12.79 -6.14 -1.75
N GLU A 273 11.61 -6.74 -1.68
CA GLU A 273 10.97 -7.38 -2.84
C GLU A 273 10.66 -6.41 -3.98
N LEU A 274 10.10 -5.23 -3.67
CA LEU A 274 9.75 -4.24 -4.69
C LEU A 274 10.99 -3.55 -5.28
N VAL A 275 12.02 -3.33 -4.47
CA VAL A 275 13.33 -2.84 -4.93
C VAL A 275 14.00 -3.87 -5.85
N ALA A 276 13.94 -5.16 -5.50
CA ALA A 276 14.48 -6.24 -6.34
C ALA A 276 13.80 -6.32 -7.71
N ASP A 277 12.54 -5.89 -7.82
CA ASP A 277 11.84 -5.78 -9.12
C ASP A 277 12.23 -4.53 -9.92
N GLY A 278 13.07 -3.66 -9.35
CA GLY A 278 13.49 -2.40 -9.95
C GLY A 278 12.47 -1.27 -9.81
N LEU A 279 11.57 -1.32 -8.82
CA LEU A 279 10.76 -0.16 -8.44
C LEU A 279 11.58 0.83 -7.60
N ASN A 280 11.24 2.12 -7.69
CA ASN A 280 11.95 3.18 -6.98
C ASN A 280 11.36 3.37 -5.56
N ILE A 281 11.58 2.37 -4.72
CA ILE A 281 11.11 2.34 -3.33
C ILE A 281 12.29 2.54 -2.39
N THR A 282 12.14 3.41 -1.40
CA THR A 282 13.17 3.67 -0.37
C THR A 282 12.59 3.45 1.01
N ALA A 283 13.29 2.70 1.85
CA ALA A 283 12.93 2.54 3.26
C ALA A 283 13.31 3.80 4.06
N VAL A 284 12.45 4.23 4.97
CA VAL A 284 12.72 5.32 5.90
C VAL A 284 12.67 4.80 7.33
N ASN A 285 13.79 4.87 8.06
CA ASN A 285 13.81 4.51 9.47
C ASN A 285 13.32 5.69 10.33
N VAL A 286 12.13 5.56 10.90
CA VAL A 286 11.53 6.54 11.81
C VAL A 286 11.64 6.16 13.29
N ASN A 287 12.29 5.04 13.61
CA ASN A 287 12.65 4.66 14.99
C ASN A 287 13.86 5.46 15.50
N VAL A 288 13.77 6.78 15.37
CA VAL A 288 14.74 7.79 15.81
C VAL A 288 14.26 8.56 17.04
N LEU A 289 13.03 8.28 17.50
CA LEU A 289 12.36 8.96 18.59
C LEU A 289 12.92 8.51 19.95
N ASN A 290 13.09 9.46 20.85
CA ASN A 290 13.25 9.19 22.28
C ASN A 290 11.86 9.21 22.92
N LEU A 291 11.37 8.01 23.27
CA LEU A 291 10.00 7.81 23.75
C LEU A 291 9.66 8.60 25.02
N GLY A 292 10.65 9.01 25.82
CA GLY A 292 10.42 9.77 27.06
C GLY A 292 10.15 11.26 26.84
N VAL A 293 10.57 11.84 25.71
CA VAL A 293 10.51 13.29 25.46
C VAL A 293 9.88 13.67 24.12
N ASP A 294 9.85 12.74 23.17
CA ASP A 294 9.35 13.00 21.82
C ASP A 294 7.89 12.58 21.60
N MET A 295 7.24 12.02 22.62
CA MET A 295 5.90 11.43 22.53
C MET A 295 4.92 12.15 23.46
N ASP A 296 3.71 12.39 22.96
CA ASP A 296 2.52 12.82 23.69
C ASP A 296 1.66 11.59 23.96
N GLY A 297 1.75 11.09 25.19
CA GLY A 297 1.11 9.85 25.58
C GLY A 297 1.60 8.65 24.75
N ALA A 298 0.66 7.80 24.35
CA ALA A 298 0.98 6.47 23.84
C ALA A 298 1.67 6.47 22.45
N TYR A 299 1.03 7.09 21.44
CA TYR A 299 1.37 6.84 20.02
C TYR A 299 1.70 8.09 19.21
N HIS A 300 1.50 9.29 19.74
CA HIS A 300 1.59 10.53 18.95
C HIS A 300 2.88 11.28 19.26
N PRO A 301 3.74 11.60 18.28
CA PRO A 301 4.90 12.42 18.52
C PRO A 301 4.54 13.87 18.89
N LEU A 302 5.24 14.44 19.87
CA LEU A 302 5.25 15.89 20.14
C LEU A 302 6.02 16.64 19.04
N ASN A 303 6.06 17.97 19.12
CA ASN A 303 6.84 18.82 18.20
C ASN A 303 8.29 18.32 18.01
N SER A 304 8.99 17.93 19.07
CA SER A 304 10.36 17.43 18.98
C SER A 304 10.45 16.09 18.22
N GLY A 305 9.46 15.21 18.41
CA GLY A 305 9.35 13.96 17.67
C GLY A 305 9.07 14.19 16.19
N HIS A 306 8.14 15.10 15.85
CA HIS A 306 7.87 15.47 14.46
C HIS A 306 9.09 16.06 13.74
N VAL A 307 9.93 16.84 14.44
CA VAL A 307 11.20 17.34 13.88
C VAL A 307 12.13 16.18 13.51
N LYS A 308 12.22 15.14 14.35
CA LYS A 308 13.05 13.96 14.08
C LYS A 308 12.49 13.12 12.93
N LEU A 309 11.16 12.93 12.87
CA LEU A 309 10.51 12.27 11.74
C LEU A 309 10.79 13.01 10.43
N ALA A 310 10.63 14.33 10.41
CA ALA A 310 10.91 15.16 9.23
C ALA A 310 12.38 15.03 8.80
N THR A 311 13.31 15.00 9.76
CA THR A 311 14.75 14.82 9.50
C THR A 311 15.06 13.44 8.92
N ALA A 312 14.42 12.37 9.43
CA ALA A 312 14.58 11.02 8.92
C ALA A 312 14.12 10.90 7.46
N PHE A 313 12.94 11.46 7.15
CA PHE A 313 12.46 11.54 5.76
C PHE A 313 13.37 12.41 4.90
N GLN A 314 13.76 13.61 5.36
CA GLN A 314 14.70 14.49 4.65
C GLN A 314 16.00 13.77 4.29
N SER A 315 16.55 13.00 5.21
CA SER A 315 17.79 12.23 5.02
C SER A 315 17.64 11.08 4.02
N ALA A 316 16.42 10.59 3.77
CA ALA A 316 16.18 9.59 2.73
C ALA A 316 16.08 10.20 1.32
N PHE A 317 15.85 11.52 1.19
CA PHE A 317 15.76 12.19 -0.11
C PHE A 317 17.11 12.57 -0.74
N VAL A 318 18.21 12.52 0.03
CA VAL A 318 19.55 12.95 -0.39
C VAL A 318 20.36 11.88 -1.10
#